data_AF-A0A1H1WDH5-F1
#
_entry.id   AF-A0A1H1WDH5-F1
#
_cell.length_a   1.000
_cell.length_b   1.000
_cell.length_c   1.000
_cell.angle_alpha   90.00
_cell.angle_beta   90.00
_cell.angle_gamma   90.00
#
_symmetry.space_group_name_H-M   'P 1'
#
loop_
_entity.id
_entity.type
_entity.pdbx_description
1 polymer ?
#
loop_
_entity_poly.entity_id
_entity_poly.type
_entity_poly.pdbx_seq_one_letter_code
_entity_poly.pdbx_strand_id
1 'polypeptide(L)'
;MINWLGRHAVSGLLLFCLGASPSAVAEPELNAETTCAAPLRAFQSEVAGAVNLQRDMPALHAQMLQLLKRCQKVVEQQLAELQQDFAELPPTSQCQQGLADLQPFVPLFSEMQQQIDSQKLTTHNERRSALDHFQAITPGLLRTVNGVFLHRYAVCLPEAELRAQTVTP
;
A
#
# COMPACT_ATOMS: atom_id res chain seq x y z
N MET A 1 20.97 -32.36 66.46
CA MET A 1 19.67 -33.03 66.71
C MET A 1 18.68 -31.99 67.21
N ILE A 2 17.52 -31.96 66.56
CA ILE A 2 16.26 -31.31 66.95
C ILE A 2 16.20 -29.78 66.82
N ASN A 3 15.06 -29.40 66.26
CA ASN A 3 14.70 -28.20 65.53
C ASN A 3 13.64 -27.42 66.33
N TRP A 4 13.37 -26.18 65.89
CA TRP A 4 12.16 -25.34 66.12
C TRP A 4 12.10 -24.54 67.44
N LEU A 5 11.70 -23.26 67.49
CA LEU A 5 10.85 -22.42 66.64
C LEU A 5 11.10 -20.93 66.94
N GLY A 6 11.04 -20.05 65.94
CA GLY A 6 10.99 -18.60 66.14
C GLY A 6 10.42 -17.89 64.92
N ARG A 7 9.18 -17.39 65.06
CA ARG A 7 8.32 -16.69 64.08
C ARG A 7 9.03 -15.51 63.41
N HIS A 8 8.65 -15.14 62.18
CA HIS A 8 8.05 -13.83 61.83
C HIS A 8 7.86 -13.64 60.30
N ALA A 9 6.67 -13.13 59.94
CA ALA A 9 6.26 -12.33 58.76
C ALA A 9 6.56 -12.88 57.34
N VAL A 10 5.60 -13.25 56.49
CA VAL A 10 4.49 -12.49 55.85
C VAL A 10 4.92 -11.14 55.27
N SER A 11 5.29 -11.13 53.99
CA SER A 11 5.05 -10.11 52.95
C SER A 11 5.76 -10.62 51.69
N GLY A 12 5.11 -10.99 50.59
CA GLY A 12 4.15 -10.17 49.87
C GLY A 12 4.89 -9.36 48.80
N LEU A 13 5.43 -10.01 47.77
CA LEU A 13 5.91 -9.34 46.56
C LEU A 13 5.59 -10.21 45.34
N LEU A 14 4.35 -10.08 44.87
CA LEU A 14 3.97 -10.40 43.50
C LEU A 14 4.69 -9.39 42.60
N LEU A 15 5.78 -9.81 41.95
CA LEU A 15 6.34 -9.09 40.82
C LEU A 15 5.32 -9.19 39.67
N PHE A 16 4.51 -8.15 39.52
CA PHE A 16 3.81 -7.86 38.28
C PHE A 16 4.85 -7.48 37.23
N CYS A 17 5.23 -8.43 36.37
CA CYS A 17 5.85 -8.11 35.09
C CYS A 17 4.80 -7.42 34.21
N LEU A 18 4.68 -6.11 34.34
CA LEU A 18 4.07 -5.26 33.33
C LEU A 18 4.94 -5.37 32.07
N GLY A 19 4.59 -6.33 31.21
CA GLY A 19 5.09 -6.39 29.85
C GLY A 19 4.62 -5.14 29.15
N ALA A 20 5.49 -4.12 29.10
CA ALA A 20 5.36 -3.03 28.15
C ALA A 20 5.39 -3.67 26.77
N SER A 21 4.22 -3.81 26.14
CA SER A 21 4.15 -4.08 24.71
C SER A 21 5.02 -3.00 24.04
N PRO A 22 6.05 -3.37 23.25
CA PRO A 22 6.75 -2.37 22.48
C PRO A 22 5.70 -1.67 21.62
N SER A 23 5.51 -0.36 21.84
CA SER A 23 4.75 0.48 20.93
C SER A 23 5.37 0.26 19.56
N ALA A 24 4.65 -0.45 18.69
CA ALA A 24 5.01 -0.55 17.29
C ALA A 24 5.16 0.89 16.81
N VAL A 25 6.40 1.26 16.46
CA VAL A 25 6.66 2.52 15.77
C VAL A 25 5.80 2.44 14.51
N ALA A 26 4.72 3.23 14.48
CA ALA A 26 3.86 3.29 13.32
C ALA A 26 4.74 3.60 12.11
N GLU A 27 4.69 2.74 11.09
CA GLU A 27 5.44 2.99 9.87
C GLU A 27 5.01 4.35 9.31
N PRO A 28 5.96 5.17 8.82
CA PRO A 28 5.63 6.49 8.32
C PRO A 28 4.59 6.38 7.18
N GLU A 29 3.55 7.21 7.27
CA GLU A 29 2.46 7.22 6.30
C GLU A 29 3.00 7.47 4.88
N LEU A 30 2.78 6.53 3.95
CA LEU A 30 3.25 6.70 2.57
C LEU A 30 2.32 7.66 1.84
N ASN A 31 2.81 8.87 1.59
CA ASN A 31 2.10 9.83 0.76
C ASN A 31 2.01 9.31 -0.69
N ALA A 32 0.79 9.05 -1.17
CA ALA A 32 0.55 8.46 -2.49
C ALA A 32 1.06 9.31 -3.66
N GLU A 33 0.95 10.64 -3.52
CA GLU A 33 1.39 11.59 -4.54
C GLU A 33 2.92 11.56 -4.68
N THR A 34 3.66 11.75 -3.58
CA THR A 34 5.13 11.83 -3.63
C THR A 34 5.80 10.48 -3.80
N THR A 35 5.18 9.40 -3.31
CA THR A 35 5.78 8.05 -3.31
C THR A 35 5.51 7.30 -4.62
N CYS A 36 4.35 7.55 -5.25
CA CYS A 36 3.94 6.84 -6.46
C CYS A 36 3.53 7.77 -7.62
N ALA A 37 2.52 8.62 -7.46
CA ALA A 37 1.88 9.29 -8.60
C ALA A 37 2.82 10.28 -9.33
N ALA A 38 3.54 11.15 -8.61
CA ALA A 38 4.52 12.05 -9.21
C ALA A 38 5.69 11.30 -9.87
N PRO A 39 6.36 10.34 -9.19
CA PRO A 39 7.40 9.52 -9.83
C PRO A 39 6.93 8.78 -11.08
N LEU A 40 5.69 8.28 -11.07
CA LEU A 40 5.12 7.56 -12.20
C LEU A 40 4.83 8.48 -13.40
N ARG A 41 4.37 9.72 -13.15
CA ARG A 41 4.23 10.77 -14.19
C ARG A 41 5.58 11.20 -14.78
N ALA A 42 6.60 11.32 -13.93
CA ALA A 42 7.96 11.61 -14.40
C ALA A 42 8.46 10.49 -15.33
N PHE A 43 8.28 9.23 -14.91
CA PHE A 43 8.61 8.06 -15.71
C PHE A 43 7.85 8.00 -17.04
N GLN A 44 6.56 8.35 -17.07
CA GLN A 44 5.80 8.47 -18.32
C GLN A 44 6.44 9.43 -19.32
N SER A 45 6.93 10.56 -18.82
CA SER A 45 7.60 11.57 -19.66
C SER A 45 8.94 11.04 -20.18
N GLU A 46 9.70 10.32 -19.36
CA GLU A 46 10.96 9.68 -19.75
C GLU A 46 10.74 8.59 -20.82
N VAL A 47 9.75 7.74 -20.63
CA VAL A 47 9.36 6.70 -21.59
C VAL A 47 8.90 7.29 -22.92
N ALA A 48 8.16 8.41 -22.90
CA ALA A 48 7.75 9.10 -24.12
C ALA A 48 8.93 9.76 -24.87
N GLY A 49 9.96 10.18 -24.13
CA GLY A 49 11.16 10.81 -24.67
C GLY A 49 12.31 9.87 -25.04
N ALA A 50 12.16 8.55 -24.84
CA ALA A 50 13.22 7.58 -25.08
C ALA A 50 13.51 7.40 -26.59
N VAL A 51 14.72 7.76 -27.02
CA VAL A 51 15.15 7.67 -28.44
C VAL A 51 16.20 6.58 -28.64
N ASN A 52 17.13 6.42 -27.69
CA ASN A 52 18.22 5.44 -27.81
C ASN A 52 17.92 4.22 -26.93
N LEU A 53 17.09 3.31 -27.45
CA LEU A 53 16.58 2.18 -26.67
C LEU A 53 17.70 1.26 -26.14
N GLN A 54 18.83 1.14 -26.85
CA GLN A 54 19.97 0.35 -26.36
C GLN A 54 20.54 0.88 -25.05
N ARG A 55 20.61 2.21 -24.91
CA ARG A 55 21.15 2.90 -23.74
C ARG A 55 20.08 3.09 -22.66
N ASP A 56 18.86 3.47 -23.07
CA ASP A 56 17.84 3.98 -22.16
C ASP A 56 17.07 2.83 -21.47
N MET A 57 16.83 1.71 -22.17
CA MET A 57 15.95 0.64 -21.68
C MET A 57 16.39 -0.06 -20.38
N PRO A 58 17.69 -0.36 -20.14
CA PRO A 58 18.09 -0.98 -18.87
C PRO A 58 17.70 -0.13 -17.65
N ALA A 59 17.86 1.19 -17.74
CA ALA A 59 17.49 2.12 -16.68
C ALA A 59 15.97 2.21 -16.51
N LEU A 60 15.23 2.37 -17.63
CA LEU A 60 13.77 2.44 -17.62
C LEU A 60 13.14 1.16 -17.06
N HIS A 61 13.68 0.00 -17.40
CA HIS A 61 13.21 -1.29 -16.88
C HIS A 61 13.39 -1.41 -15.37
N ALA A 62 14.58 -1.11 -14.86
CA ALA A 62 14.85 -1.11 -13.42
C ALA A 62 13.95 -0.11 -12.67
N GLN A 63 13.77 1.09 -13.23
CA GLN A 63 12.92 2.13 -12.65
C GLN A 63 11.45 1.71 -12.62
N MET A 64 10.93 1.09 -13.68
CA MET A 64 9.57 0.58 -13.73
C MET A 64 9.31 -0.47 -12.64
N LEU A 65 10.23 -1.42 -12.45
CA LEU A 65 10.13 -2.42 -11.38
C LEU A 65 10.11 -1.78 -9.98
N GLN A 66 10.94 -0.75 -9.76
CA GLN A 66 10.93 -0.01 -8.50
C GLN A 66 9.63 0.80 -8.30
N LEU A 67 9.07 1.36 -9.37
CA LEU A 67 7.81 2.11 -9.31
C LEU A 67 6.65 1.18 -8.98
N LEU A 68 6.56 0.00 -9.62
CA LEU A 68 5.54 -0.99 -9.29
C LEU A 68 5.59 -1.38 -7.80
N LYS A 69 6.78 -1.66 -7.26
CA LYS A 69 6.95 -1.97 -5.82
C LYS A 69 6.49 -0.84 -4.91
N ARG A 70 6.86 0.40 -5.22
CA ARG A 70 6.48 1.58 -4.43
C ARG A 70 4.97 1.84 -4.49
N CYS A 71 4.40 1.80 -5.69
CA CYS A 71 2.97 2.01 -5.90
C CYS A 71 2.13 0.90 -5.27
N GLN A 72 2.59 -0.36 -5.31
CA GLN A 72 1.94 -1.46 -4.60
C GLN A 72 1.83 -1.17 -3.10
N LYS A 73 2.94 -0.81 -2.45
CA LYS A 73 2.95 -0.49 -1.01
C LYS A 73 2.01 0.66 -0.66
N VAL A 74 1.97 1.71 -1.49
CA VAL A 74 1.04 2.83 -1.32
C VAL A 74 -0.40 2.34 -1.37
N VAL A 75 -0.76 1.53 -2.37
CA VAL A 75 -2.13 1.01 -2.52
C VAL A 75 -2.50 0.08 -1.37
N GLU A 76 -1.61 -0.82 -0.95
CA GLU A 76 -1.82 -1.71 0.19
C GLU A 76 -2.07 -0.93 1.48
N GLN A 77 -1.23 0.07 1.76
CA GLN A 77 -1.38 0.91 2.93
C GLN A 77 -2.69 1.70 2.90
N GLN A 78 -3.00 2.38 1.79
CA GLN A 78 -4.22 3.19 1.68
C GLN A 78 -5.48 2.32 1.78
N LEU A 79 -5.46 1.10 1.25
CA LEU A 79 -6.58 0.16 1.42
C LEU A 79 -6.72 -0.32 2.87
N ALA A 80 -5.61 -0.57 3.58
CA ALA A 80 -5.65 -0.93 4.99
C ALA A 80 -6.21 0.22 5.85
N GLU A 81 -5.77 1.45 5.59
CA GLU A 81 -6.28 2.65 6.25
C GLU A 81 -7.78 2.83 5.98
N LEU A 82 -8.23 2.68 4.74
CA LEU A 82 -9.66 2.75 4.41
C LEU A 82 -10.49 1.67 5.12
N GLN A 83 -9.99 0.43 5.16
CA GLN A 83 -10.69 -0.65 5.86
C GLN A 83 -10.81 -0.37 7.35
N GLN A 84 -9.77 0.21 7.96
CA GLN A 84 -9.76 0.59 9.37
C GLN A 84 -10.69 1.79 9.64
N ASP A 85 -10.55 2.87 8.89
CA ASP A 85 -11.26 4.13 9.12
C ASP A 85 -12.77 4.01 8.91
N PHE A 86 -13.20 3.09 8.04
CA PHE A 86 -14.60 2.88 7.69
C PHE A 86 -15.14 1.52 8.12
N ALA A 87 -14.45 0.84 9.05
CA ALA A 87 -14.84 -0.48 9.57
C ALA A 87 -16.26 -0.50 10.17
N GLU A 88 -16.71 0.64 10.70
CA GLU A 88 -18.04 0.74 11.32
C GLU A 88 -19.17 0.77 10.29
N LEU A 89 -18.91 1.16 9.03
CA LEU A 89 -19.91 1.20 7.95
C LEU A 89 -20.50 -0.20 7.68
N PRO A 90 -21.80 -0.32 7.35
CA PRO A 90 -22.40 -1.63 7.11
C PRO A 90 -21.73 -2.32 5.92
N PRO A 91 -21.60 -3.66 5.89
CA PRO A 91 -21.00 -4.37 4.76
C PRO A 91 -21.70 -4.13 3.41
N THR A 92 -22.97 -3.70 3.44
CA THR A 92 -23.75 -3.36 2.25
C THR A 92 -23.59 -1.90 1.81
N SER A 93 -22.79 -1.09 2.50
CA SER A 93 -22.49 0.31 2.14
C SER A 93 -21.77 0.41 0.79
N GLN A 94 -21.87 1.58 0.17
CA GLN A 94 -21.13 1.86 -1.07
C GLN A 94 -19.63 1.86 -0.83
N CYS A 95 -19.20 2.41 0.31
CA CYS A 95 -17.81 2.36 0.73
C CYS A 95 -17.28 0.92 0.83
N GLN A 96 -17.99 0.03 1.54
CA GLN A 96 -17.54 -1.36 1.72
C GLN A 96 -17.56 -2.16 0.40
N GLN A 97 -18.56 -1.93 -0.46
CA GLN A 97 -18.59 -2.53 -1.80
C GLN A 97 -17.39 -2.08 -2.64
N GLY A 98 -17.11 -0.78 -2.72
CA GLY A 98 -15.97 -0.28 -3.48
C GLY A 98 -14.62 -0.72 -2.91
N LEU A 99 -14.50 -0.93 -1.58
CA LEU A 99 -13.29 -1.53 -1.00
C LEU A 99 -13.09 -2.97 -1.46
N ALA A 100 -14.16 -3.76 -1.52
CA ALA A 100 -14.11 -5.12 -2.05
C ALA A 100 -13.73 -5.13 -3.54
N ASP A 101 -14.22 -4.17 -4.32
CA ASP A 101 -13.85 -4.02 -5.73
C ASP A 101 -12.39 -3.59 -5.94
N LEU A 102 -11.80 -2.88 -4.97
CA LEU A 102 -10.42 -2.40 -5.04
C LEU A 102 -9.38 -3.46 -4.63
N GLN A 103 -9.72 -4.39 -3.74
CA GLN A 103 -8.79 -5.43 -3.25
C GLN A 103 -8.15 -6.29 -4.38
N PRO A 104 -8.89 -6.72 -5.41
CA PRO A 104 -8.33 -7.50 -6.52
C PRO A 104 -7.21 -6.79 -7.30
N PHE A 105 -7.07 -5.47 -7.20
CA PHE A 105 -6.00 -4.76 -7.92
C PHE A 105 -4.63 -4.87 -7.26
N VAL A 106 -4.55 -5.22 -5.96
CA VAL A 106 -3.27 -5.40 -5.25
C VAL A 106 -2.38 -6.48 -5.89
N PRO A 107 -2.85 -7.72 -6.11
CA PRO A 107 -2.01 -8.76 -6.71
C PRO A 107 -1.54 -8.41 -8.13
N LEU A 108 -2.29 -7.59 -8.88
CA LEU A 108 -1.91 -7.18 -10.24
C LEU A 108 -0.57 -6.45 -10.28
N PHE A 109 -0.20 -5.70 -9.22
CA PHE A 109 1.13 -5.08 -9.15
C PHE A 109 2.25 -6.10 -9.13
N SER A 110 2.06 -7.21 -8.41
CA SER A 110 3.05 -8.28 -8.33
C SER A 110 3.11 -9.09 -9.64
N GLU A 111 1.98 -9.32 -10.29
CA GLU A 111 1.90 -9.96 -11.60
C GLU A 111 2.59 -9.12 -12.68
N MET A 112 2.33 -7.81 -12.71
CA MET A 112 3.03 -6.88 -13.60
C MET A 112 4.53 -6.85 -13.34
N GLN A 113 4.98 -6.91 -12.07
CA GLN A 113 6.40 -7.00 -11.75
C GLN A 113 7.03 -8.25 -12.34
N GLN A 114 6.40 -9.41 -12.15
CA GLN A 114 6.89 -10.69 -12.70
C GLN A 114 6.95 -10.64 -14.23
N GLN A 115 5.90 -10.11 -14.86
CA GLN A 115 5.85 -9.96 -16.30
C GLN A 115 6.99 -9.07 -16.81
N ILE A 116 7.23 -7.91 -16.20
CA ILE A 116 8.31 -6.99 -16.58
C ILE A 116 9.68 -7.61 -16.31
N ASP A 117 9.89 -8.22 -15.16
CA ASP A 117 11.17 -8.85 -14.79
C ASP A 117 11.55 -9.98 -15.76
N SER A 118 10.56 -10.68 -16.31
CA SER A 118 10.77 -11.73 -17.31
C SER A 118 11.12 -11.23 -18.73
N GLN A 119 11.00 -9.92 -18.99
CA GLN A 119 11.27 -9.35 -20.31
C GLN A 119 12.76 -9.41 -20.64
N LYS A 120 13.08 -10.01 -21.78
CA LYS A 120 14.43 -9.93 -22.36
C LYS A 120 14.60 -8.57 -23.02
N LEU A 121 15.79 -7.98 -22.90
CA LEU A 121 16.14 -6.68 -23.50
C LEU A 121 17.38 -6.79 -24.41
N THR A 122 17.51 -7.93 -25.10
CA THR A 122 18.70 -8.28 -25.87
C THR A 122 18.66 -7.73 -27.29
N THR A 123 17.49 -7.71 -27.92
CA THR A 123 17.30 -7.22 -29.28
C THR A 123 16.61 -5.85 -29.30
N HIS A 124 16.68 -5.16 -30.44
CA HIS A 124 15.95 -3.91 -30.63
C HIS A 124 14.43 -4.09 -30.52
N ASN A 125 13.88 -5.16 -31.10
CA ASN A 125 12.44 -5.43 -31.08
C ASN A 125 11.92 -5.71 -29.67
N GLU A 126 12.68 -6.48 -28.89
CA GLU A 126 12.39 -6.73 -27.48
C GLU A 126 12.34 -5.44 -26.67
N ARG A 127 13.34 -4.56 -26.84
CA ARG A 127 13.39 -3.25 -26.18
C ARG A 127 12.22 -2.36 -26.56
N ARG A 128 11.87 -2.33 -27.84
CA ARG A 128 10.71 -1.58 -28.32
C ARG A 128 9.41 -2.10 -27.71
N SER A 129 9.23 -3.41 -27.70
CA SER A 129 8.06 -4.04 -27.08
C SER A 129 7.96 -3.76 -25.58
N ALA A 130 9.09 -3.74 -24.86
CA ALA A 130 9.11 -3.36 -23.45
C ALA A 130 8.73 -1.90 -23.24
N LEU A 131 9.24 -0.98 -24.08
CA LEU A 131 8.85 0.44 -24.04
C LEU A 131 7.34 0.62 -24.28
N ASP A 132 6.80 -0.01 -25.32
CA ASP A 132 5.37 0.05 -25.65
C ASP A 132 4.52 -0.52 -24.49
N HIS A 133 5.00 -1.58 -23.83
CA HIS A 133 4.36 -2.13 -22.64
C HIS A 133 4.34 -1.11 -21.49
N PHE A 134 5.45 -0.42 -21.22
CA PHE A 134 5.52 0.62 -20.18
C PHE A 134 4.56 1.79 -20.48
N GLN A 135 4.45 2.20 -21.74
CA GLN A 135 3.49 3.22 -22.17
C GLN A 135 2.04 2.79 -21.94
N ALA A 136 1.73 1.52 -22.13
CA ALA A 136 0.37 0.99 -21.94
C ALA A 136 -0.03 0.89 -20.46
N ILE A 137 0.87 0.45 -19.58
CA ILE A 137 0.51 0.15 -18.18
C ILE A 137 0.54 1.38 -17.26
N THR A 138 1.44 2.34 -17.51
CA THR A 138 1.63 3.48 -16.59
C THR A 138 0.37 4.34 -16.37
N PRO A 139 -0.51 4.59 -17.36
CA PRO A 139 -1.77 5.29 -17.11
C PRO A 139 -2.76 4.47 -16.27
N GLY A 140 -2.70 3.14 -16.38
CA GLY A 140 -3.51 2.23 -15.56
C GLY A 140 -3.11 2.30 -14.09
N LEU A 141 -1.80 2.26 -13.81
CA LEU A 141 -1.25 2.39 -12.47
C LEU A 141 -1.65 3.71 -11.78
N LEU A 142 -1.56 4.84 -12.50
CA LEU A 142 -2.03 6.13 -11.98
C LEU A 142 -3.52 6.11 -11.64
N ARG A 143 -4.34 5.50 -12.51
CA ARG A 143 -5.78 5.35 -12.27
C ARG A 143 -6.07 4.52 -11.02
N THR A 144 -5.34 3.42 -10.79
CA THR A 144 -5.51 2.59 -9.59
C THR A 144 -5.20 3.38 -8.32
N VAL A 145 -4.06 4.06 -8.28
CA VAL A 145 -3.62 4.84 -7.11
C VAL A 145 -4.60 5.98 -6.81
N ASN A 146 -5.01 6.71 -7.84
CA ASN A 146 -6.00 7.77 -7.70
C ASN A 146 -7.39 7.22 -7.33
N GLY A 147 -7.75 6.02 -7.81
CA GLY A 147 -9.01 5.36 -7.49
C GLY A 147 -9.18 5.10 -6.00
N VAL A 148 -8.13 4.62 -5.33
CA VAL A 148 -8.15 4.42 -3.88
C VAL A 148 -8.34 5.74 -3.13
N PHE A 149 -7.59 6.78 -3.53
CA PHE A 149 -7.74 8.11 -2.96
C PHE A 149 -9.16 8.66 -3.15
N LEU A 150 -9.69 8.62 -4.37
CA LEU A 150 -11.03 9.09 -4.67
C LEU A 150 -12.10 8.31 -3.92
N HIS A 151 -11.92 7.00 -3.71
CA HIS A 151 -12.86 6.20 -2.93
C HIS A 151 -12.98 6.71 -1.49
N ARG A 152 -11.86 7.10 -0.87
CA ARG A 152 -11.86 7.74 0.46
C ARG A 152 -12.74 8.99 0.50
N TYR A 153 -12.43 9.94 -0.36
CA TYR A 153 -12.97 11.30 -0.24
C TYR A 153 -14.31 11.50 -0.94
N ALA A 154 -14.60 10.73 -1.98
CA ALA A 154 -15.84 10.86 -2.75
C ALA A 154 -16.92 9.87 -2.32
N VAL A 155 -16.58 8.78 -1.64
CA VAL A 155 -17.53 7.73 -1.25
C VAL A 155 -17.55 7.55 0.27
N CYS A 156 -16.43 7.12 0.85
CA CYS A 156 -16.40 6.68 2.25
C CYS A 156 -16.64 7.81 3.26
N LEU A 157 -15.95 8.95 3.11
CA LEU A 157 -16.15 10.09 4.01
C LEU A 157 -17.59 10.64 3.95
N PRO A 158 -18.17 10.97 2.77
CA PRO A 158 -19.55 11.42 2.69
C PRO A 158 -20.55 10.43 3.30
N GLU A 159 -20.37 9.12 3.06
CA GLU A 159 -21.24 8.10 3.61
C GLU A 159 -21.17 8.02 5.14
N ALA A 160 -19.96 8.09 5.71
CA ALA A 160 -19.76 8.12 7.15
C ALA A 160 -20.40 9.36 7.80
N GLU A 161 -20.27 10.53 7.19
CA GLU A 161 -20.89 11.77 7.65
C GLU A 161 -22.42 11.69 7.65
N LEU A 162 -23.03 11.17 6.58
CA LEU A 162 -24.47 10.95 6.50
C LEU A 162 -24.96 9.99 7.59
N ARG A 163 -24.19 8.94 7.89
CA ARG A 163 -24.54 8.01 8.96
C ARG A 163 -24.46 8.67 10.34
N ALA A 164 -23.43 9.45 10.62
CA ALA A 164 -23.31 10.17 11.90
C ALA A 164 -24.52 11.10 12.16
N GLN A 165 -25.03 11.75 11.11
CA GLN A 165 -26.21 12.62 11.19
C GLN A 165 -27.52 11.86 11.47
N THR A 166 -27.65 10.62 10.98
CA THR A 166 -28.86 9.80 11.20
C THR A 166 -28.89 9.06 12.54
N VAL A 167 -27.73 8.92 13.20
CA VAL A 167 -27.59 8.24 14.50
C VAL A 167 -27.64 9.24 15.67
N THR A 168 -27.60 10.55 15.40
CA THR A 168 -27.73 11.58 16.45
C THR A 168 -29.21 11.87 16.72
N PRO A 169 -29.74 11.58 17.93
CA PRO A 169 -31.16 11.74 18.29
C PRO A 169 -31.59 13.21 18.46
#